data_AF-A0A9X9LV74-F1
#
_entry.id   AF-A0A9X9LV74-F1
#
_cell.length_a   1.000
_cell.length_b   1.000
_cell.length_c   1.000
_cell.angle_alpha   90.00
_cell.angle_beta   90.00
_cell.angle_gamma   90.00
#
_symmetry.space_group_name_H-M   'P 1'
#
loop_
_entity.id
_entity.type
_entity.pdbx_description
1 polymer ?
#
loop_
_entity_poly.entity_id
_entity_poly.type
_entity_poly.pdbx_seq_one_letter_code
_entity_poly.pdbx_strand_id
1 'polypeptide(L)'
;MTSEASSGSRRARIGMPRRLAREEDSTILIDMVPGTENEDSYGSTASTSPLNGHQEAARRVESPSKPRVDFVLVWEEDLKLGEQQDSTTGDKIDTHAAWRETFLENLRAAGLCVDQRTMQDGPGTVHYILLSAPWTVLCYYAEDLRLKLPLQELPNQASNWSAGLLAWLGIPNILQEDVPGVPPEYYSCQFKVSKLSRFLGSDNQDTFFTSTKRHQILFAILAKTPYGHEKKGLFGIDQLLAEGVFTAAFPLHDGPFRNPPEGTQAAGLTQRQILFQYWARWHKWYKCQPLDHVRSYFGEKVALYFAWLGFYTGWLLPAAAVGTLVFLVGCFMVFSDVPTQELCSSADNFE
;
A
#
# COMPACT_ATOMS: atom_id res chain seq x y z
N MET A 1 -0.44 28.89 -61.71
CA MET A 1 -1.43 27.79 -61.69
C MET A 1 -1.28 27.10 -60.36
N THR A 2 -2.37 27.12 -59.62
CA THR A 2 -2.59 26.72 -58.23
C THR A 2 -2.50 25.20 -58.02
N SER A 3 -2.00 24.75 -56.87
CA SER A 3 -2.73 23.81 -56.03
C SER A 3 -2.14 23.74 -54.63
N GLU A 4 -2.95 24.16 -53.66
CA GLU A 4 -2.82 23.84 -52.24
C GLU A 4 -3.08 22.34 -52.02
N ALA A 5 -2.46 21.76 -50.99
CA ALA A 5 -2.88 20.49 -50.41
C ALA A 5 -2.71 20.56 -48.88
N SER A 6 -3.78 20.98 -48.22
CA SER A 6 -4.04 20.81 -46.79
C SER A 6 -4.23 19.32 -46.48
N SER A 7 -3.60 18.81 -45.43
CA SER A 7 -3.96 17.52 -44.83
C SER A 7 -3.94 17.64 -43.31
N GLY A 8 -5.12 17.43 -42.73
CA GLY A 8 -5.49 17.83 -41.39
C GLY A 8 -5.00 16.91 -40.29
N SER A 9 -4.58 17.53 -39.19
CA SER A 9 -4.29 16.91 -37.91
C SER A 9 -5.58 16.46 -37.23
N ARG A 10 -5.80 15.14 -37.17
CA ARG A 10 -6.86 14.53 -36.33
C ARG A 10 -6.29 14.26 -34.94
N ARG A 11 -6.53 15.19 -34.02
CA ARG A 11 -6.29 15.05 -32.58
C ARG A 11 -7.41 14.18 -31.98
N ALA A 12 -7.11 12.94 -31.59
CA ALA A 12 -8.05 12.09 -30.86
C ALA A 12 -8.25 12.66 -29.45
N ARG A 13 -9.41 13.26 -29.20
CA ARG A 13 -9.85 13.66 -27.85
C ARG A 13 -10.51 12.45 -27.19
N ILE A 14 -9.86 11.89 -26.17
CA ILE A 14 -10.52 10.99 -25.22
C ILE A 14 -11.10 11.90 -24.14
N GLY A 15 -12.42 12.14 -24.21
CA GLY A 15 -13.18 12.83 -23.17
C GLY A 15 -14.31 11.93 -22.69
N MET A 16 -14.49 11.82 -21.38
CA MET A 16 -15.66 11.17 -20.78
C MET A 16 -16.91 12.05 -20.90
N PRO A 17 -18.10 11.50 -21.20
CA PRO A 17 -19.36 12.26 -21.15
C PRO A 17 -19.96 12.29 -19.72
N ARG A 18 -20.30 13.50 -19.22
CA ARG A 18 -20.99 13.76 -17.94
C ARG A 18 -22.53 13.79 -18.11
N ARG A 19 -23.28 13.25 -17.15
CA ARG A 19 -24.74 13.47 -16.95
C ARG A 19 -25.00 13.92 -15.49
N LEU A 20 -26.00 14.79 -15.30
CA LEU A 20 -26.22 15.69 -14.15
C LEU A 20 -27.60 15.42 -13.50
N ALA A 21 -27.70 15.42 -12.16
CA ALA A 21 -28.92 15.64 -11.34
C ALA A 21 -28.48 15.77 -9.86
N ARG A 22 -28.60 16.94 -9.19
CA ARG A 22 -29.73 17.68 -8.57
C ARG A 22 -29.97 17.27 -7.11
N GLU A 23 -29.86 18.28 -6.24
CA GLU A 23 -29.75 18.32 -4.77
C GLU A 23 -31.02 18.96 -4.18
N GLU A 24 -31.44 18.58 -2.95
CA GLU A 24 -32.38 19.35 -2.11
C GLU A 24 -32.02 19.20 -0.60
N ASP A 25 -32.01 20.35 0.09
CA ASP A 25 -31.65 20.64 1.49
C ASP A 25 -32.78 20.35 2.52
N SER A 26 -32.42 20.17 3.81
CA SER A 26 -32.93 21.04 4.91
C SER A 26 -32.39 20.69 6.31
N THR A 27 -32.21 21.75 7.09
CA THR A 27 -31.45 21.94 8.35
C THR A 27 -32.35 21.86 9.62
N ILE A 28 -31.78 21.70 10.83
CA ILE A 28 -31.85 22.66 11.98
C ILE A 28 -31.09 22.15 13.22
N LEU A 29 -30.28 23.07 13.78
CA LEU A 29 -29.46 23.11 15.01
C LEU A 29 -30.27 23.09 16.32
N ILE A 30 -29.66 22.64 17.44
CA ILE A 30 -29.49 23.42 18.71
C ILE A 30 -28.16 22.98 19.40
N ASP A 31 -27.46 23.95 19.98
CA ASP A 31 -26.08 23.98 20.49
C ASP A 31 -26.00 24.02 22.04
N MET A 32 -24.86 23.65 22.64
CA MET A 32 -24.25 24.26 23.84
C MET A 32 -22.86 23.65 24.19
N VAL A 33 -21.87 24.55 24.35
CA VAL A 33 -20.40 24.45 24.64
C VAL A 33 -20.13 24.88 26.12
N PRO A 34 -18.94 24.84 26.81
CA PRO A 34 -17.48 24.65 26.48
C PRO A 34 -16.76 23.53 27.29
N GLY A 35 -15.44 23.23 27.21
CA GLY A 35 -14.21 24.01 26.90
C GLY A 35 -12.95 23.14 26.58
N THR A 36 -11.78 23.77 26.56
CA THR A 36 -10.57 23.61 25.68
C THR A 36 -9.37 22.78 26.20
N GLU A 37 -8.50 22.25 25.30
CA GLU A 37 -7.02 22.49 25.15
C GLU A 37 -6.29 21.52 24.16
N ASN A 38 -5.13 21.95 23.59
CA ASN A 38 -4.43 21.55 22.33
C ASN A 38 -3.32 20.46 22.43
N GLU A 39 -2.95 19.79 21.32
CA GLU A 39 -1.57 19.63 20.75
C GLU A 39 -1.47 18.70 19.49
N ASP A 40 -0.51 18.99 18.59
CA ASP A 40 -0.38 18.55 17.18
C ASP A 40 0.40 17.21 16.92
N SER A 41 0.05 16.48 15.85
CA SER A 41 0.83 15.31 15.33
C SER A 41 0.84 15.23 13.79
N TYR A 42 2.04 15.08 13.22
CA TYR A 42 2.36 15.04 11.79
C TYR A 42 1.95 13.71 11.09
N GLY A 43 1.39 13.80 9.87
CA GLY A 43 1.46 12.72 8.86
C GLY A 43 0.45 11.56 8.93
N SER A 44 -0.83 11.82 9.20
CA SER A 44 -1.90 10.81 9.20
C SER A 44 -3.05 11.22 8.26
N THR A 45 -3.75 10.25 7.67
CA THR A 45 -5.03 10.47 6.94
C THR A 45 -6.22 10.60 7.88
N ALA A 46 -6.01 10.52 9.20
CA ALA A 46 -7.06 10.75 10.18
C ALA A 46 -7.38 12.25 10.28
N SER A 47 -8.59 12.62 9.89
CA SER A 47 -9.18 13.93 10.11
C SER A 47 -9.20 14.24 11.61
N THR A 48 -8.32 15.12 12.07
CA THR A 48 -8.46 15.76 13.39
C THR A 48 -9.45 16.91 13.26
N SER A 49 -10.62 16.75 13.86
CA SER A 49 -11.59 17.84 14.04
C SER A 49 -11.23 18.60 15.32
N PRO A 50 -10.89 19.90 15.28
CA PRO A 50 -10.90 20.71 16.49
C PRO A 50 -12.30 21.31 16.66
N LEU A 51 -12.97 20.93 17.74
CA LEU A 51 -14.17 21.61 18.21
C LEU A 51 -13.75 22.62 19.28
N ASN A 52 -13.75 23.91 18.91
CA ASN A 52 -14.53 24.92 19.64
C ASN A 52 -14.44 26.26 18.89
N GLY A 53 -15.60 26.78 18.55
CA GLY A 53 -15.76 28.15 18.09
C GLY A 53 -16.84 28.83 18.93
N HIS A 54 -16.72 30.15 19.05
CA HIS A 54 -17.79 31.14 18.90
C HIS A 54 -17.06 32.50 18.80
N GLN A 55 -17.35 33.44 17.91
CA GLN A 55 -18.33 33.50 16.83
C GLN A 55 -17.96 34.75 16.03
N GLU A 56 -17.79 34.63 14.71
CA GLU A 56 -18.05 35.75 13.81
C GLU A 56 -18.53 35.19 12.48
N ALA A 57 -19.74 35.60 12.10
CA ALA A 57 -20.48 35.10 10.97
C ALA A 57 -19.98 35.74 9.67
N ALA A 58 -19.44 34.93 8.76
CA ALA A 58 -19.42 35.22 7.33
C ALA A 58 -19.15 33.92 6.54
N ARG A 59 -20.14 33.49 5.75
CA ARG A 59 -20.04 32.56 4.60
C ARG A 59 -18.99 31.44 4.73
N ARG A 60 -19.36 30.31 5.33
CA ARG A 60 -18.62 29.06 5.12
C ARG A 60 -19.49 28.11 4.29
N VAL A 61 -19.18 28.11 2.98
CA VAL A 61 -19.43 27.01 2.07
C VAL A 61 -19.02 25.72 2.78
N GLU A 62 -19.89 24.70 2.80
CA GLU A 62 -19.52 23.36 3.25
C GLU A 62 -18.21 22.96 2.56
N SER A 63 -17.14 22.87 3.35
CA SER A 63 -15.85 22.41 2.85
C SER A 63 -16.06 20.96 2.41
N PRO A 64 -15.83 20.61 1.12
CA PRO A 64 -16.02 19.25 0.67
C PRO A 64 -15.13 18.32 1.51
N SER A 65 -15.69 17.18 1.94
CA SER A 65 -14.95 16.11 2.61
C SER A 65 -13.64 15.89 1.86
N LYS A 66 -12.52 16.13 2.52
CA LYS A 66 -11.22 16.14 1.85
C LYS A 66 -10.99 14.78 1.18
N PRO A 67 -10.65 14.74 -0.11
CA PRO A 67 -10.51 13.48 -0.83
C PRO A 67 -9.42 12.62 -0.19
N ARG A 68 -9.69 11.31 -0.08
CA ARG A 68 -8.74 10.33 0.45
C ARG A 68 -7.49 10.32 -0.43
N VAL A 69 -6.33 10.53 0.17
CA VAL A 69 -5.04 10.46 -0.53
C VAL A 69 -4.62 8.99 -0.63
N ASP A 70 -4.33 8.54 -1.84
CA ASP A 70 -3.94 7.15 -2.12
C ASP A 70 -2.44 7.02 -2.40
N PHE A 71 -1.86 8.03 -3.06
CA PHE A 71 -0.47 7.96 -3.54
C PHE A 71 0.21 9.32 -3.42
N VAL A 72 1.52 9.31 -3.22
CA VAL A 72 2.33 10.52 -3.09
C VAL A 72 3.52 10.45 -4.04
N LEU A 73 3.74 11.53 -4.78
CA LEU A 73 4.99 11.78 -5.52
C LEU A 73 5.77 12.88 -4.79
N VAL A 74 7.09 12.72 -4.73
CA VAL A 74 8.00 13.64 -4.05
C VAL A 74 9.11 14.05 -5.00
N TRP A 75 9.45 15.32 -5.00
CA TRP A 75 10.66 15.82 -5.61
C TRP A 75 11.22 16.99 -4.79
N GLU A 76 12.52 17.18 -4.88
CA GLU A 76 13.28 18.12 -4.06
C GLU A 76 13.95 19.15 -4.94
N GLU A 77 13.84 20.43 -4.56
CA GLU A 77 14.58 21.53 -5.15
C GLU A 77 15.71 21.94 -4.21
N ASP A 78 16.95 21.68 -4.60
CA ASP A 78 18.14 22.13 -3.90
C ASP A 78 18.49 23.57 -4.28
N LEU A 79 18.23 24.53 -3.38
CA LEU A 79 18.50 25.95 -3.61
C LEU A 79 20.01 26.26 -3.76
N LYS A 80 20.90 25.36 -3.35
CA LYS A 80 22.36 25.52 -3.41
C LYS A 80 22.95 25.29 -4.80
N LEU A 81 22.23 24.66 -5.72
CA LEU A 81 22.69 24.43 -7.08
C LEU A 81 22.55 25.66 -8.00
N GLY A 82 21.94 26.75 -7.50
CA GLY A 82 21.70 27.96 -8.29
C GLY A 82 22.92 28.85 -8.53
N GLU A 83 24.01 28.70 -7.75
CA GLU A 83 25.18 29.60 -7.83
C GLU A 83 26.33 29.06 -8.70
N GLN A 84 26.28 27.79 -9.14
CA GLN A 84 27.24 27.17 -10.06
C GLN A 84 26.51 26.31 -11.09
N GLN A 85 25.85 26.92 -12.08
CA GLN A 85 25.25 26.18 -13.20
C GLN A 85 26.03 26.37 -14.49
N ASP A 86 26.60 25.27 -14.99
CA ASP A 86 26.93 25.10 -16.40
C ASP A 86 25.64 25.08 -17.23
N SER A 87 25.67 25.63 -18.45
CA SER A 87 24.51 25.73 -19.35
C SER A 87 23.79 24.38 -19.59
N THR A 88 24.52 23.28 -19.56
CA THR A 88 24.00 21.91 -19.74
C THR A 88 23.18 21.40 -18.55
N THR A 89 23.39 21.96 -17.35
CA THR A 89 22.63 21.61 -16.14
C THR A 89 21.32 22.39 -16.08
N GLY A 90 21.33 23.66 -16.50
CA GLY A 90 20.12 24.46 -16.67
C GLY A 90 19.13 23.84 -17.66
N ASP A 91 19.62 23.46 -18.85
CA ASP A 91 18.77 22.81 -19.87
C ASP A 91 18.10 21.53 -19.35
N LYS A 92 18.79 20.75 -18.50
CA LYS A 92 18.22 19.53 -17.88
C LYS A 92 17.14 19.83 -16.85
N ILE A 93 17.32 20.88 -16.06
CA ILE A 93 16.33 21.30 -15.06
C ILE A 93 15.05 21.74 -15.77
N ASP A 94 15.18 22.49 -16.87
CA ASP A 94 14.06 22.95 -17.68
C ASP A 94 13.35 21.76 -18.37
N THR A 95 14.09 20.77 -18.88
CA THR A 95 13.46 19.57 -19.44
C THR A 95 12.76 18.74 -18.37
N HIS A 96 13.34 18.60 -17.17
CA HIS A 96 12.70 17.90 -16.05
C HIS A 96 11.42 18.62 -15.61
N ALA A 97 11.42 19.95 -15.58
CA ALA A 97 10.23 20.75 -15.30
C ALA A 97 9.13 20.52 -16.35
N ALA A 98 9.47 20.57 -17.63
CA ALA A 98 8.53 20.31 -18.72
C ALA A 98 7.95 18.89 -18.68
N TRP A 99 8.78 17.88 -18.38
CA TRP A 99 8.32 16.49 -18.23
C TRP A 99 7.38 16.32 -17.04
N ARG A 100 7.66 16.97 -15.90
CA ARG A 100 6.76 16.95 -14.73
C ARG A 100 5.42 17.57 -15.05
N GLU A 101 5.41 18.76 -15.63
CA GLU A 101 4.17 19.46 -15.96
C GLU A 101 3.32 18.64 -16.92
N THR A 102 3.94 18.14 -18.00
CA THR A 102 3.25 17.29 -19.00
C THR A 102 2.70 16.02 -18.37
N PHE A 103 3.46 15.36 -17.49
CA PHE A 103 3.01 14.16 -16.79
C PHE A 103 1.80 14.45 -15.88
N LEU A 104 1.86 15.52 -15.08
CA LEU A 104 0.77 15.90 -14.17
C LEU A 104 -0.48 16.33 -14.92
N GLU A 105 -0.35 17.03 -16.04
CA GLU A 105 -1.47 17.34 -16.93
C GLU A 105 -2.12 16.08 -17.48
N ASN A 106 -1.33 15.11 -17.92
CA ASN A 106 -1.85 13.83 -18.42
C ASN A 106 -2.54 13.01 -17.31
N LEU A 107 -2.05 13.06 -16.07
CA LEU A 107 -2.74 12.43 -14.93
C LEU A 107 -4.10 13.09 -14.65
N ARG A 108 -4.18 14.42 -14.72
CA ARG A 108 -5.47 15.15 -14.62
C ARG A 108 -6.40 14.81 -15.78
N ALA A 109 -5.87 14.68 -16.99
CA ALA A 109 -6.63 14.27 -18.17
C ALA A 109 -7.14 12.83 -18.06
N ALA A 110 -6.42 11.94 -17.38
CA ALA A 110 -6.86 10.59 -17.03
C ALA A 110 -7.96 10.59 -15.94
N GLY A 111 -8.24 11.74 -15.32
CA GLY A 111 -9.30 11.93 -14.33
C GLY A 111 -8.85 11.86 -12.87
N LEU A 112 -7.54 11.76 -12.60
CA LEU A 112 -7.02 11.78 -11.23
C LEU A 112 -7.09 13.18 -10.62
N CYS A 113 -7.37 13.24 -9.32
CA CYS A 113 -7.23 14.45 -8.53
C CYS A 113 -5.76 14.60 -8.10
N VAL A 114 -5.17 15.74 -8.44
CA VAL A 114 -3.75 16.03 -8.20
C VAL A 114 -3.65 17.31 -7.38
N ASP A 115 -3.29 17.18 -6.11
CA ASP A 115 -3.05 18.30 -5.20
C ASP A 115 -1.55 18.45 -4.93
N GLN A 116 -1.03 19.67 -4.93
CA GLN A 116 0.38 19.93 -4.64
C GLN A 116 0.53 20.64 -3.30
N ARG A 117 1.51 20.23 -2.51
CA ARG A 117 1.91 20.85 -1.24
C ARG A 117 3.41 21.03 -1.23
N THR A 118 3.86 22.24 -0.96
CA THR A 118 5.28 22.57 -0.84
C THR A 118 5.61 22.75 0.63
N MET A 119 6.68 22.11 1.09
CA MET A 119 7.22 22.25 2.44
C MET A 119 8.66 22.71 2.34
N GLN A 120 9.05 23.70 3.14
CA GLN A 120 10.45 24.07 3.29
C GLN A 120 11.08 23.19 4.36
N ASP A 121 12.16 22.48 4.01
CA ASP A 121 12.93 21.67 4.94
C ASP A 121 14.39 22.12 4.90
N GLY A 122 14.75 23.00 5.85
CA GLY A 122 16.09 23.60 5.90
C GLY A 122 16.44 24.38 4.61
N PRO A 123 17.57 24.08 3.94
CA PRO A 123 17.99 24.77 2.71
C PRO A 123 17.32 24.25 1.43
N GLY A 124 16.49 23.20 1.51
CA GLY A 124 15.82 22.58 0.36
C GLY A 124 14.30 22.80 0.40
N THR A 125 13.68 22.82 -0.78
CA THR A 125 12.21 22.85 -0.89
C THR A 125 11.72 21.47 -1.34
N VAL A 126 10.91 20.82 -0.52
CA VAL A 126 10.34 19.51 -0.83
C VAL A 126 8.90 19.69 -1.30
N HIS A 127 8.62 19.19 -2.49
CA HIS A 127 7.30 19.24 -3.09
C HIS A 127 6.63 17.87 -3.04
N TYR A 128 5.48 17.83 -2.37
CA TYR A 128 4.61 16.68 -2.27
C TYR A 128 3.43 16.82 -3.22
N ILE A 129 3.22 15.83 -4.08
CA ILE A 129 2.08 15.74 -4.96
C ILE A 129 1.20 14.60 -4.45
N LEU A 130 0.00 14.95 -3.99
CA LEU A 130 -0.98 14.03 -3.45
C LEU A 130 -1.94 13.63 -4.58
N LEU A 131 -2.02 12.33 -4.81
CA LEU A 131 -2.89 11.74 -5.82
C LEU A 131 -4.07 11.05 -5.14
N SER A 132 -5.26 11.32 -5.67
CA SER A 132 -6.50 10.65 -5.28
C SER A 132 -7.25 10.21 -6.53
N ALA A 133 -7.74 8.96 -6.54
CA ALA A 133 -8.59 8.48 -7.62
C ALA A 133 -10.08 8.58 -7.25
N PRO A 134 -10.88 9.36 -8.01
CA PRO A 134 -12.32 9.37 -7.88
C PRO A 134 -12.94 8.00 -8.19
N TRP A 135 -14.14 7.76 -7.67
CA TRP A 135 -14.91 6.53 -7.87
C TRP A 135 -15.04 6.12 -9.35
N THR A 136 -15.35 7.09 -10.23
CA THR A 136 -15.51 6.84 -11.67
C THR A 136 -14.25 6.32 -12.33
N VAL A 137 -13.09 6.86 -11.94
CA VAL A 137 -11.77 6.45 -12.42
C VAL A 137 -11.43 5.05 -11.91
N LEU A 138 -11.67 4.79 -10.62
CA LEU A 138 -11.46 3.47 -10.02
C LEU A 138 -12.28 2.39 -10.73
N CYS A 139 -13.57 2.65 -10.97
CA CYS A 139 -14.44 1.72 -11.70
C CYS A 139 -13.96 1.46 -13.13
N TYR A 140 -13.60 2.51 -13.86
CA TYR A 140 -13.12 2.37 -15.24
C TYR A 140 -11.83 1.53 -15.32
N TYR A 141 -10.83 1.86 -14.52
CA TYR A 141 -9.55 1.14 -14.54
C TYR A 141 -9.66 -0.25 -13.88
N ALA A 142 -10.54 -0.46 -12.90
CA ALA A 142 -10.79 -1.78 -12.35
C ALA A 142 -11.34 -2.75 -13.41
N GLU A 143 -12.19 -2.27 -14.32
CA GLU A 143 -12.70 -3.05 -15.46
C GLU A 143 -11.62 -3.26 -16.53
N ASP A 144 -10.83 -2.23 -16.88
CA ASP A 144 -9.69 -2.33 -17.81
C ASP A 144 -8.65 -3.36 -17.34
N LEU A 145 -8.32 -3.33 -16.05
CA LEU A 145 -7.38 -4.26 -15.41
C LEU A 145 -7.99 -5.63 -15.11
N ARG A 146 -9.29 -5.84 -15.36
CA ARG A 146 -10.04 -7.07 -15.07
C ARG A 146 -9.86 -7.56 -13.65
N LEU A 147 -9.91 -6.65 -12.68
CA LEU A 147 -9.75 -6.99 -11.27
C LEU A 147 -10.83 -7.98 -10.84
N LYS A 148 -10.42 -8.99 -10.05
CA LYS A 148 -11.37 -9.92 -9.44
C LYS A 148 -11.87 -9.32 -8.13
N LEU A 149 -13.18 -9.14 -8.01
CA LEU A 149 -13.85 -8.57 -6.84
C LEU A 149 -14.86 -9.56 -6.24
N PRO A 150 -15.17 -9.43 -4.94
CA PRO A 150 -16.05 -10.38 -4.24
C PRO A 150 -17.51 -10.24 -4.67
N LEU A 151 -18.16 -11.38 -4.93
CA LEU A 151 -19.60 -11.48 -5.16
C LEU A 151 -20.35 -11.88 -3.89
N GLN A 152 -19.88 -12.96 -3.25
CA GLN A 152 -20.52 -13.56 -2.10
C GLN A 152 -19.48 -14.20 -1.19
N GLU A 153 -19.69 -14.08 0.12
CA GLU A 153 -18.89 -14.75 1.15
C GLU A 153 -19.08 -16.27 1.08
N LEU A 154 -17.97 -17.00 1.22
CA LEU A 154 -17.98 -18.45 1.27
C LEU A 154 -18.54 -18.90 2.64
N PRO A 155 -19.61 -19.72 2.70
CA PRO A 155 -20.24 -20.09 3.96
C PRO A 155 -19.36 -20.96 4.86
N ASN A 156 -18.43 -21.72 4.26
CA ASN A 156 -17.49 -22.57 4.98
C ASN A 156 -16.07 -22.05 4.73
N GLN A 157 -15.51 -21.34 5.70
CA GLN A 157 -14.11 -20.94 5.67
C GLN A 157 -13.21 -22.18 5.73
N ALA A 158 -12.04 -22.14 5.09
CA ALA A 158 -11.09 -23.26 5.10
C ALA A 158 -10.82 -23.73 6.54
N SER A 159 -11.16 -24.98 6.82
CA SER A 159 -10.97 -25.56 8.15
C SER A 159 -9.48 -25.79 8.43
N ASN A 160 -9.01 -25.41 9.62
CA ASN A 160 -7.66 -25.71 10.09
C ASN A 160 -7.50 -27.22 10.33
N TRP A 161 -7.18 -27.97 9.28
CA TRP A 161 -7.05 -29.44 9.36
C TRP A 161 -6.02 -29.88 10.40
N SER A 162 -4.92 -29.13 10.53
CA SER A 162 -3.85 -29.37 11.49
C SER A 162 -4.34 -29.20 12.92
N ALA A 163 -5.23 -28.24 13.19
CA ALA A 163 -5.85 -28.08 14.50
C ALA A 163 -6.75 -29.29 14.83
N GLY A 164 -7.48 -29.81 13.83
CA GLY A 164 -8.27 -31.04 13.97
C GLY A 164 -7.41 -32.26 14.31
N LEU A 165 -6.26 -32.42 13.63
CA LEU A 165 -5.30 -33.48 13.95
C LEU A 165 -4.67 -33.34 15.34
N LEU A 166 -4.24 -32.13 15.70
CA LEU A 166 -3.65 -31.85 17.00
C LEU A 166 -4.65 -32.12 18.12
N ALA A 167 -5.92 -31.72 17.93
CA ALA A 167 -7.01 -32.04 18.84
C ALA A 167 -7.25 -33.54 18.94
N TRP A 168 -7.21 -34.28 17.83
CA TRP A 168 -7.29 -35.74 17.82
C TRP A 168 -6.13 -36.40 18.58
N LEU A 169 -4.93 -35.83 18.51
CA LEU A 169 -3.75 -36.26 19.26
C LEU A 169 -3.71 -35.74 20.72
N GLY A 170 -4.67 -34.91 21.15
CA GLY A 170 -4.70 -34.29 22.47
C GLY A 170 -3.62 -33.23 22.71
N ILE A 171 -3.00 -32.70 21.65
CA ILE A 171 -1.91 -31.72 21.72
C ILE A 171 -2.50 -30.31 21.58
N PRO A 172 -2.24 -29.37 22.50
CA PRO A 172 -2.69 -27.99 22.36
C PRO A 172 -1.98 -27.30 21.19
N ASN A 173 -2.72 -26.55 20.38
CA ASN A 173 -2.17 -25.82 19.23
C ASN A 173 -1.51 -24.50 19.68
N ILE A 174 -0.35 -24.60 20.33
CA ILE A 174 0.41 -23.46 20.89
C ILE A 174 0.82 -22.45 19.79
N LEU A 175 0.99 -22.93 18.56
CA LEU A 175 1.42 -22.12 17.42
C LEU A 175 0.29 -21.24 16.88
N GLN A 176 -0.98 -21.66 17.02
CA GLN A 176 -2.11 -20.87 16.56
C GLN A 176 -2.41 -19.71 17.51
N GLU A 177 -2.81 -18.59 16.95
CA GLU A 177 -3.34 -17.44 17.66
C GLU A 177 -4.54 -16.90 16.88
N ASP A 178 -5.61 -16.57 17.60
CA ASP A 178 -6.81 -15.99 17.00
C ASP A 178 -6.60 -14.50 16.78
N VAL A 179 -6.41 -14.12 15.52
CA VAL A 179 -6.20 -12.72 15.10
C VAL A 179 -7.55 -12.09 14.78
N PRO A 180 -7.89 -10.91 15.34
CA PRO A 180 -9.16 -10.24 15.07
C PRO A 180 -9.30 -9.84 13.59
N GLY A 181 -10.54 -9.81 13.11
CA GLY A 181 -10.86 -9.29 11.76
C GLY A 181 -10.27 -10.10 10.61
N VAL A 182 -10.32 -11.44 10.70
CA VAL A 182 -9.89 -12.31 9.60
C VAL A 182 -10.66 -11.96 8.32
N PRO A 183 -9.98 -11.61 7.21
CA PRO A 183 -10.66 -11.36 5.95
C PRO A 183 -11.40 -12.62 5.49
N PRO A 184 -12.72 -12.56 5.23
CA PRO A 184 -13.45 -13.74 4.80
C PRO A 184 -13.05 -14.12 3.37
N GLU A 185 -13.25 -15.39 3.04
CA GLU A 185 -13.07 -15.89 1.68
C GLU A 185 -14.32 -15.60 0.85
N TYR A 186 -14.12 -15.25 -0.42
CA TYR A 186 -15.21 -14.88 -1.32
C TYR A 186 -15.16 -15.67 -2.61
N TYR A 187 -16.35 -15.96 -3.16
CA TYR A 187 -16.47 -16.21 -4.58
C TYR A 187 -16.19 -14.91 -5.33
N SER A 188 -15.12 -14.90 -6.14
CA SER A 188 -14.68 -13.72 -6.88
C SER A 188 -14.95 -13.85 -8.37
N CYS A 189 -15.28 -12.73 -9.02
CA CYS A 189 -15.39 -12.66 -10.48
C CYS A 189 -14.78 -11.36 -11.02
N GLN A 190 -14.55 -11.33 -12.34
CA GLN A 190 -14.02 -10.14 -13.00
C GLN A 190 -15.01 -8.97 -12.90
N PHE A 191 -14.50 -7.83 -12.47
CA PHE A 191 -15.29 -6.63 -12.30
C PHE A 191 -15.79 -6.09 -13.63
N LYS A 192 -17.07 -5.67 -13.64
CA LYS A 192 -17.71 -4.95 -14.73
C LYS A 192 -18.62 -3.88 -14.16
N VAL A 193 -18.48 -2.64 -14.64
CA VAL A 193 -19.29 -1.51 -14.14
C VAL A 193 -20.79 -1.75 -14.38
N SER A 194 -21.14 -2.39 -15.50
CA SER A 194 -22.53 -2.77 -15.83
C SER A 194 -23.19 -3.72 -14.82
N LYS A 195 -22.42 -4.43 -14.01
CA LYS A 195 -22.90 -5.41 -13.01
C LYS A 195 -22.53 -5.01 -11.59
N LEU A 196 -22.23 -3.73 -11.34
CA LEU A 196 -21.77 -3.22 -10.05
C LEU A 196 -22.66 -3.69 -8.87
N SER A 197 -23.98 -3.64 -9.02
CA SER A 197 -24.94 -4.03 -7.97
C SER A 197 -24.89 -5.50 -7.55
N ARG A 198 -24.18 -6.37 -8.29
CA ARG A 198 -24.01 -7.78 -7.92
C ARG A 198 -22.79 -8.02 -7.04
N PHE A 199 -21.90 -7.05 -6.91
CA PHE A 199 -20.71 -7.17 -6.09
C PHE A 199 -21.04 -6.80 -4.64
N LEU A 200 -20.38 -7.50 -3.72
CA LEU A 200 -20.54 -7.27 -2.30
C LEU A 200 -20.00 -5.88 -1.92
N GLY A 201 -20.73 -5.16 -1.07
CA GLY A 201 -20.33 -3.82 -0.63
C GLY A 201 -20.51 -2.73 -1.67
N SER A 202 -21.29 -2.98 -2.74
CA SER A 202 -21.58 -1.98 -3.79
C SER A 202 -22.38 -0.77 -3.29
N ASP A 203 -22.99 -0.87 -2.11
CA ASP A 203 -23.73 0.21 -1.46
C ASP A 203 -22.82 1.33 -0.92
N ASN A 204 -21.56 1.02 -0.58
CA ASN A 204 -20.62 1.98 0.00
C ASN A 204 -19.37 2.15 -0.88
N GLN A 205 -19.29 3.29 -1.57
CA GLN A 205 -18.21 3.62 -2.50
C GLN A 205 -16.85 3.78 -1.81
N ASP A 206 -16.83 4.21 -0.55
CA ASP A 206 -15.58 4.48 0.18
C ASP A 206 -14.88 3.20 0.61
N THR A 207 -15.65 2.15 0.92
CA THR A 207 -15.14 0.86 1.41
C THR A 207 -15.05 -0.22 0.34
N PHE A 208 -15.75 -0.06 -0.79
CA PHE A 208 -15.80 -1.08 -1.84
C PHE A 208 -14.43 -1.47 -2.39
N PHE A 209 -13.59 -0.48 -2.69
CA PHE A 209 -12.20 -0.72 -3.09
C PHE A 209 -11.29 -0.62 -1.87
N THR A 210 -10.64 -1.73 -1.51
CA THR A 210 -9.62 -1.75 -0.46
C THR A 210 -8.43 -0.87 -0.83
N SER A 211 -7.70 -0.36 0.18
CA SER A 211 -6.50 0.47 -0.01
C SER A 211 -5.53 -0.17 -1.01
N THR A 212 -5.28 -1.47 -0.87
CA THR A 212 -4.42 -2.26 -1.75
C THR A 212 -4.87 -2.25 -3.21
N LYS A 213 -6.18 -2.39 -3.47
CA LYS A 213 -6.73 -2.35 -4.84
C LYS A 213 -6.71 -0.93 -5.41
N ARG A 214 -6.96 0.09 -4.59
CA ARG A 214 -6.80 1.51 -4.99
C ARG A 214 -5.35 1.80 -5.39
N HIS A 215 -4.38 1.41 -4.56
CA HIS A 215 -2.95 1.55 -4.87
C HIS A 215 -2.56 0.81 -6.15
N GLN A 216 -3.07 -0.41 -6.36
CA GLN A 216 -2.84 -1.19 -7.58
C GLN A 216 -3.35 -0.45 -8.83
N ILE A 217 -4.56 0.12 -8.76
CA ILE A 217 -5.14 0.90 -9.86
C ILE A 217 -4.31 2.15 -10.13
N LEU A 218 -4.01 2.95 -9.10
CA LEU A 218 -3.22 4.18 -9.28
C LEU A 218 -1.83 3.88 -9.85
N PHE A 219 -1.14 2.87 -9.33
CA PHE A 219 0.17 2.49 -9.85
C PHE A 219 0.10 2.08 -11.32
N ALA A 220 -0.96 1.36 -11.73
CA ALA A 220 -1.17 1.01 -13.13
C ALA A 220 -1.41 2.25 -14.02
N ILE A 221 -2.12 3.27 -13.50
CA ILE A 221 -2.28 4.55 -14.21
C ILE A 221 -0.94 5.26 -14.35
N LEU A 222 -0.18 5.38 -13.25
CA LEU A 222 1.14 6.01 -13.22
C LEU A 222 2.12 5.33 -14.17
N ALA A 223 2.12 3.99 -14.22
CA ALA A 223 2.99 3.22 -15.10
C ALA A 223 2.63 3.33 -16.59
N LYS A 224 1.34 3.57 -16.93
CA LYS A 224 0.87 3.71 -18.32
C LYS A 224 0.88 5.16 -18.83
N THR A 225 0.97 6.15 -17.95
CA THR A 225 0.82 7.56 -18.35
C THR A 225 2.05 8.05 -19.11
N PRO A 226 1.91 8.56 -20.35
CA PRO A 226 3.01 9.15 -21.09
C PRO A 226 3.35 10.55 -20.56
N TYR A 227 4.62 10.94 -20.65
CA TYR A 227 5.05 12.32 -20.40
C TYR A 227 5.76 12.94 -21.62
N GLY A 228 5.99 12.15 -22.66
CA GLY A 228 6.57 12.59 -23.92
C GLY A 228 6.01 11.81 -25.10
N HIS A 229 6.75 11.79 -26.21
CA HIS A 229 6.35 11.03 -27.39
C HIS A 229 6.44 9.52 -27.15
N GLU A 230 5.32 8.80 -27.34
CA GLU A 230 5.22 7.34 -27.23
C GLU A 230 6.28 6.59 -28.06
N LYS A 231 6.63 7.12 -29.24
CA LYS A 231 7.66 6.54 -30.12
C LYS A 231 9.06 6.52 -29.51
N LYS A 232 9.33 7.41 -28.55
CA LYS A 232 10.60 7.46 -27.81
C LYS A 232 10.54 6.63 -26.52
N GLY A 233 9.43 5.94 -26.26
CA GLY A 233 9.25 5.15 -25.04
C GLY A 233 9.15 5.98 -23.76
N LEU A 234 8.84 7.29 -23.85
CA LEU A 234 8.77 8.20 -22.70
C LEU A 234 7.42 8.07 -21.97
N PHE A 235 7.28 7.00 -21.20
CA PHE A 235 6.07 6.73 -20.41
C PHE A 235 6.40 6.08 -19.08
N GLY A 236 5.50 6.28 -18.11
CA GLY A 236 5.57 5.61 -16.82
C GLY A 236 6.38 6.36 -15.77
N ILE A 237 5.95 6.20 -14.52
CA ILE A 237 6.61 6.80 -13.35
C ILE A 237 8.01 6.24 -13.10
N ASP A 238 8.25 4.96 -13.40
CA ASP A 238 9.53 4.30 -13.14
C ASP A 238 10.69 4.96 -13.91
N GLN A 239 10.44 5.41 -15.14
CA GLN A 239 11.43 6.12 -15.93
C GLN A 239 11.69 7.54 -15.38
N LEU A 240 10.64 8.24 -14.95
CA LEU A 240 10.78 9.56 -14.33
C LEU A 240 11.56 9.50 -13.00
N LEU A 241 11.42 8.41 -12.24
CA LEU A 241 12.24 8.16 -11.05
C LEU A 241 13.69 7.85 -11.42
N ALA A 242 13.92 7.05 -12.46
CA ALA A 242 15.28 6.70 -12.92
C ALA A 242 16.06 7.92 -13.45
N GLU A 243 15.38 8.86 -14.11
CA GLU A 243 15.94 10.11 -14.61
C GLU A 243 16.08 11.19 -13.51
N GLY A 244 15.61 10.93 -12.28
CA GLY A 244 15.67 11.90 -11.18
C GLY A 244 14.70 13.07 -11.33
N VAL A 245 13.64 12.91 -12.13
CA VAL A 245 12.57 13.89 -12.27
C VAL A 245 11.69 13.92 -11.02
N PHE A 246 11.43 12.74 -10.45
CA PHE A 246 10.87 12.58 -9.11
C PHE A 246 11.90 11.88 -8.23
N THR A 247 11.98 12.27 -6.95
CA THR A 247 12.84 11.64 -5.96
C THR A 247 12.22 10.34 -5.45
N ALA A 248 10.90 10.35 -5.22
CA ALA A 248 10.19 9.18 -4.71
C ALA A 248 8.72 9.14 -5.16
N ALA A 249 8.17 7.94 -5.24
CA ALA A 249 6.76 7.68 -5.52
C ALA A 249 6.29 6.51 -4.65
N PHE A 250 5.33 6.72 -3.75
CA PHE A 250 4.89 5.67 -2.83
C PHE A 250 3.41 5.80 -2.44
N PRO A 251 2.72 4.67 -2.19
CA PRO A 251 1.38 4.66 -1.61
C PRO A 251 1.44 4.99 -0.11
N LEU A 252 0.33 5.51 0.43
CA LEU A 252 0.23 5.80 1.86
C LEU A 252 -0.25 4.57 2.67
N HIS A 253 0.22 4.48 3.91
CA HIS A 253 -0.21 3.46 4.86
C HIS A 253 -1.48 3.88 5.62
N ASP A 254 -2.24 2.88 6.08
CA ASP A 254 -3.43 3.10 6.90
C ASP A 254 -3.03 3.48 8.34
N GLY A 255 -3.01 4.78 8.63
CA GLY A 255 -2.86 5.34 9.97
C GLY A 255 -1.54 4.99 10.70
N PRO A 256 -1.43 5.38 11.98
CA PRO A 256 -0.27 5.07 12.81
C PRO A 256 -0.21 3.57 13.15
N PHE A 257 1.01 3.05 13.32
CA PHE A 257 1.21 1.65 13.73
C PHE A 257 1.03 1.41 15.23
N ARG A 258 1.10 2.47 16.05
CA ARG A 258 0.87 2.43 17.49
C ARG A 258 -0.63 2.44 17.78
N ASN A 259 -1.04 1.75 18.82
CA ASN A 259 -2.43 1.75 19.27
C ASN A 259 -2.81 3.15 19.77
N PRO A 260 -4.07 3.57 19.54
CA PRO A 260 -4.58 4.77 20.19
C PRO A 260 -4.52 4.59 21.72
N PRO A 261 -4.24 5.66 22.49
CA PRO A 261 -4.33 5.61 23.94
C PRO A 261 -5.73 5.13 24.36
N GLU A 262 -5.78 4.24 25.34
CA GLU A 262 -7.01 3.64 25.87
C GLU A 262 -7.95 4.74 26.40
N GLY A 263 -8.92 5.18 25.58
CA GLY A 263 -9.85 6.25 25.95
C GLY A 263 -10.54 6.95 24.77
N THR A 264 -9.95 6.94 23.57
CA THR A 264 -10.60 7.49 22.37
C THR A 264 -11.48 6.42 21.74
N GLN A 265 -12.78 6.67 21.64
CA GLN A 265 -13.83 5.75 21.16
C GLN A 265 -13.35 4.83 20.02
N ALA A 266 -13.35 3.52 20.29
CA ALA A 266 -12.79 2.48 19.45
C ALA A 266 -13.61 2.28 18.15
N ALA A 267 -13.36 3.11 17.15
CA ALA A 267 -13.35 2.58 15.79
C ALA A 267 -12.27 1.48 15.76
N GLY A 268 -12.63 0.26 15.38
CA GLY A 268 -11.78 -0.93 15.51
C GLY A 268 -10.34 -0.74 14.99
N LEU A 269 -9.44 -1.62 15.44
CA LEU A 269 -8.01 -1.56 15.10
C LEU A 269 -7.79 -1.47 13.58
N THR A 270 -6.87 -0.62 13.15
CA THR A 270 -6.50 -0.55 11.73
C THR A 270 -5.77 -1.82 11.31
N GLN A 271 -5.83 -2.15 10.03
CA GLN A 271 -5.16 -3.34 9.49
C GLN A 271 -3.64 -3.33 9.75
N ARG A 272 -3.02 -2.14 9.74
CA ARG A 272 -1.62 -1.93 10.09
C ARG A 272 -1.34 -2.25 11.56
N GLN A 273 -2.20 -1.80 12.48
CA GLN A 273 -2.07 -2.07 13.92
C GLN A 273 -2.23 -3.56 14.22
N ILE A 274 -3.19 -4.24 13.59
CA ILE A 274 -3.40 -5.69 13.72
C ILE A 274 -2.14 -6.44 13.29
N LEU A 275 -1.59 -6.14 12.11
CA LEU A 275 -0.36 -6.79 11.63
C LEU A 275 0.84 -6.54 12.54
N PHE A 276 0.96 -5.34 13.09
CA PHE A 276 2.03 -5.04 14.03
C PHE A 276 1.87 -5.84 15.34
N GLN A 277 0.68 -5.91 15.91
CA GLN A 277 0.44 -6.56 17.20
C GLN A 277 0.56 -8.08 17.16
N TYR A 278 0.06 -8.71 16.08
CA TYR A 278 -0.09 -10.17 16.00
C TYR A 278 0.97 -10.86 15.14
N TRP A 279 1.78 -10.13 14.38
CA TRP A 279 2.78 -10.73 13.48
C TRP A 279 4.16 -10.08 13.57
N ALA A 280 4.28 -8.77 13.34
CA ALA A 280 5.59 -8.11 13.20
C ALA A 280 6.33 -7.79 14.53
N ARG A 281 6.04 -8.52 15.61
CA ARG A 281 6.72 -8.37 16.92
C ARG A 281 7.63 -9.55 17.18
N TRP A 282 8.83 -9.26 17.70
CA TRP A 282 9.82 -10.29 18.05
C TRP A 282 9.22 -11.41 18.91
N HIS A 283 8.39 -11.09 19.90
CA HIS A 283 7.76 -12.07 20.78
C HIS A 283 6.78 -13.04 20.07
N LYS A 284 6.38 -12.77 18.83
CA LYS A 284 5.45 -13.60 18.05
C LYS A 284 6.14 -14.60 17.12
N TRP A 285 7.47 -14.76 17.20
CA TRP A 285 8.25 -15.62 16.28
C TRP A 285 7.81 -17.09 16.24
N TYR A 286 7.24 -17.62 17.33
CA TYR A 286 6.79 -19.01 17.43
C TYR A 286 5.33 -19.20 16.98
N LYS A 287 4.61 -18.13 16.64
CA LYS A 287 3.21 -18.18 16.22
C LYS A 287 3.08 -18.39 14.71
N CYS A 288 1.98 -19.00 14.28
CA CYS A 288 1.63 -19.12 12.87
C CYS A 288 1.40 -17.73 12.27
N GLN A 289 1.87 -17.54 11.03
CA GLN A 289 1.77 -16.27 10.34
C GLN A 289 0.33 -16.02 9.85
N PRO A 290 -0.29 -14.86 10.13
CA PRO A 290 -1.61 -14.50 9.62
C PRO A 290 -1.54 -14.07 8.16
N LEU A 291 -1.38 -15.05 7.26
CA LEU A 291 -1.12 -14.82 5.84
C LEU A 291 -2.27 -14.07 5.14
N ASP A 292 -3.52 -14.25 5.57
CA ASP A 292 -4.67 -13.55 4.97
C ASP A 292 -4.67 -12.05 5.26
N HIS A 293 -4.30 -11.65 6.48
CA HIS A 293 -4.14 -10.23 6.83
C HIS A 293 -2.98 -9.61 6.07
N VAL A 294 -1.85 -10.33 5.93
CA VAL A 294 -0.69 -9.90 5.14
C VAL A 294 -1.07 -9.72 3.68
N ARG A 295 -1.82 -10.69 3.11
CA ARG A 295 -2.33 -10.64 1.73
C ARG A 295 -3.25 -9.47 1.50
N SER A 296 -4.17 -9.21 2.43
CA SER A 296 -5.12 -8.11 2.30
C SER A 296 -4.42 -6.74 2.36
N TYR A 297 -3.35 -6.59 3.16
CA TYR A 297 -2.67 -5.30 3.37
C TYR A 297 -1.55 -5.02 2.37
N PHE A 298 -0.64 -5.99 2.17
CA PHE A 298 0.52 -5.82 1.30
C PHE A 298 0.30 -6.36 -0.12
N GLY A 299 -0.79 -7.09 -0.34
CA GLY A 299 -1.08 -7.75 -1.61
C GLY A 299 -0.51 -9.16 -1.72
N GLU A 300 -0.82 -9.80 -2.84
CA GLU A 300 -0.60 -11.23 -3.06
C GLU A 300 0.89 -11.60 -3.17
N LYS A 301 1.72 -10.72 -3.77
CA LYS A 301 3.17 -10.98 -3.95
C LYS A 301 3.91 -11.11 -2.62
N VAL A 302 3.66 -10.19 -1.69
CA VAL A 302 4.30 -10.17 -0.37
C VAL A 302 3.79 -11.32 0.50
N ALA A 303 2.48 -11.59 0.46
CA ALA A 303 1.92 -12.72 1.18
C ALA A 303 2.46 -14.07 0.69
N LEU A 304 2.64 -14.24 -0.63
CA LEU A 304 3.23 -15.46 -1.19
C LEU A 304 4.69 -15.64 -0.73
N TYR A 305 5.46 -14.56 -0.66
CA TYR A 305 6.82 -14.61 -0.12
C TYR A 305 6.83 -15.14 1.33
N PHE A 306 5.99 -14.59 2.20
CA PHE A 306 5.92 -15.03 3.59
C PHE A 306 5.33 -16.44 3.76
N ALA A 307 4.38 -16.81 2.91
CA ALA A 307 3.86 -18.18 2.85
C ALA A 307 4.96 -19.18 2.49
N TRP A 308 5.77 -18.86 1.48
CA TRP A 308 6.91 -19.67 1.07
C TRP A 308 7.98 -19.74 2.16
N LEU A 309 8.31 -18.61 2.78
CA LEU A 309 9.25 -18.57 3.89
C LEU A 309 8.80 -19.46 5.05
N GLY A 310 7.54 -19.34 5.46
CA GLY A 310 6.96 -20.18 6.52
C GLY A 310 6.98 -21.67 6.17
N PHE A 311 6.62 -22.01 4.93
CA PHE A 311 6.71 -23.38 4.42
C PHE A 311 8.13 -23.93 4.48
N TYR A 312 9.11 -23.16 3.99
CA TYR A 312 10.51 -23.56 3.95
C TYR A 312 11.09 -23.74 5.37
N THR A 313 10.87 -22.78 6.27
CA THR A 313 11.28 -22.90 7.68
C THR A 313 10.61 -24.10 8.35
N GLY A 314 9.35 -24.38 8.02
CA GLY A 314 8.64 -25.58 8.48
C GLY A 314 9.34 -26.89 8.09
N TRP A 315 9.83 -27.00 6.84
CA TRP A 315 10.58 -28.18 6.38
C TRP A 315 12.00 -28.28 6.94
N LEU A 316 12.61 -27.16 7.30
CA LEU A 316 13.90 -27.17 7.98
C LEU A 316 13.82 -27.77 9.39
N LEU A 317 12.66 -27.69 10.07
CA LEU A 317 12.52 -28.22 11.44
C LEU A 317 12.76 -29.75 11.52
N PRO A 318 12.09 -30.61 10.72
CA PRO A 318 12.40 -32.04 10.68
C PRO A 318 13.84 -32.33 10.26
N ALA A 319 14.36 -31.62 9.25
CA ALA A 319 15.73 -31.82 8.78
C ALA A 319 16.77 -31.48 9.86
N ALA A 320 16.55 -30.38 10.59
CA ALA A 320 17.37 -29.98 11.74
C ALA A 320 17.25 -31.00 12.87
N ALA A 321 16.05 -31.50 13.19
CA ALA A 321 15.87 -32.51 14.23
C ALA A 321 16.65 -33.79 13.93
N VAL A 322 16.59 -34.30 12.69
CA VAL A 322 17.37 -35.47 12.26
C VAL A 322 18.87 -35.18 12.28
N GLY A 323 19.30 -34.02 11.77
CA GLY A 323 20.70 -33.61 11.77
C GLY A 323 21.28 -33.49 13.18
N THR A 324 20.54 -32.87 14.11
CA THR A 324 20.92 -32.78 15.52
C THR A 324 20.97 -34.15 16.19
N LEU A 325 20.03 -35.06 15.90
CA LEU A 325 20.06 -36.42 16.44
C LEU A 325 21.31 -37.18 15.99
N VAL A 326 21.63 -37.15 14.68
CA VAL A 326 22.84 -37.79 14.14
C VAL A 326 24.10 -37.17 14.75
N PHE A 327 24.13 -35.84 14.90
CA PHE A 327 25.24 -35.15 15.55
C PHE A 327 25.43 -35.60 17.01
N LEU A 328 24.35 -35.70 17.79
CA LEU A 328 24.42 -36.17 19.19
C LEU A 328 24.90 -37.63 19.29
N VAL A 329 24.45 -38.50 18.38
CA VAL A 329 24.95 -39.89 18.29
C VAL A 329 26.44 -39.90 17.96
N GLY A 330 26.88 -39.06 17.01
CA GLY A 330 28.30 -38.89 16.69
C GLY A 330 29.12 -38.44 17.90
N CYS A 331 28.66 -37.43 18.63
CA CYS A 331 29.32 -36.97 19.87
C CYS A 331 29.42 -38.07 20.92
N PHE A 332 28.42 -38.93 21.06
CA PHE A 332 28.47 -40.08 21.97
C PHE A 332 29.48 -41.14 21.51
N MET A 333 29.53 -41.41 20.20
CA MET A 333 30.42 -42.44 19.63
C MET A 333 31.90 -42.03 19.60
N VAL A 334 32.23 -40.72 19.56
CA VAL A 334 33.62 -40.22 19.60
C VAL A 334 34.42 -40.80 20.78
N PHE A 335 33.80 -40.99 21.94
CA PHE A 335 34.49 -41.54 23.10
C PHE A 335 34.81 -43.03 22.99
N SER A 336 34.18 -43.75 22.06
CA SER A 336 34.36 -45.20 21.85
C SER A 336 35.06 -45.51 20.52
N ASP A 337 35.50 -44.50 19.79
CA ASP A 337 36.11 -44.65 18.48
C ASP A 337 37.58 -45.07 18.60
N VAL A 338 37.88 -46.31 18.20
CA VAL A 338 39.22 -46.92 18.32
C VAL A 338 40.29 -46.11 17.58
N PRO A 339 40.10 -45.67 16.32
CA PRO A 339 41.08 -44.82 15.62
C PRO A 339 41.35 -43.50 16.34
N THR A 340 40.31 -42.82 16.83
CA THR A 340 40.47 -41.57 17.59
C THR A 340 41.24 -41.80 18.89
N GLN A 341 40.96 -42.90 19.60
CA GLN A 341 41.72 -43.26 20.80
C GLN A 341 43.19 -43.60 20.48
N GLU A 342 43.47 -44.31 19.38
CA GLU A 342 44.83 -44.62 18.95
C GLU A 342 45.63 -43.35 18.61
N LEU A 343 45.02 -42.38 17.89
CA LEU A 343 45.63 -41.08 17.59
C LEU A 343 45.87 -40.22 18.84
N CYS A 344 44.95 -40.23 19.81
CA CYS A 344 45.10 -39.47 21.05
C CYS A 344 46.06 -40.13 22.05
N SER A 345 46.28 -41.44 21.95
CA SER A 345 47.21 -42.19 22.82
C SER A 345 48.59 -42.39 22.20
N SER A 346 48.77 -42.16 20.89
CA SER A 346 50.08 -42.08 20.25
C SER A 346 50.81 -40.81 20.72
N ALA A 347 51.52 -40.92 21.83
CA ALA A 347 52.47 -39.90 22.26
C ALA A 347 53.67 -39.89 21.29
N ASP A 348 53.69 -38.92 20.37
CA ASP A 348 54.84 -38.43 19.58
C ASP A 348 55.89 -39.45 19.09
N ASN A 349 55.51 -40.68 18.77
CA ASN A 349 56.37 -41.65 18.08
C ASN A 349 55.88 -41.84 16.65
N PHE A 350 56.03 -40.80 15.84
CA PHE A 350 56.02 -40.91 14.38
C PHE A 350 57.46 -41.17 13.94
N GLU A 351 57.86 -42.44 13.84
CA GLU A 351 59.09 -42.86 13.14
C GLU A 351 58.92 -42.81 11.61
#